data_AF-A0A9E1Z984-F1
#
_entry.id   AF-A0A9E1Z984-F1
#
_cell.length_a   1.000
_cell.length_b   1.000
_cell.length_c   1.000
_cell.angle_alpha   90.00
_cell.angle_beta   90.00
_cell.angle_gamma   90.00
#
_symmetry.space_group_name_H-M   'P 1'
#
loop_
_entity.id
_entity.type
_entity.pdbx_description
1 polymer ?
#
loop_
_entity_poly.entity_id
_entity_poly.type
_entity_poly.pdbx_seq_one_letter_code
_entity_poly.pdbx_strand_id
1 'polypeptide(L)'
;LLGQAEGVGTVDAIIKALKKGFKEHDKLFIKLTDYHVEIFTGGVDASVKVVMTAIDKNGNRIIAQATSPDVIVASVTAFEKCYNFLYYKNHK
;
A
#
# COMPACT_ATOMS: atom_id res chain seq x y z
N LEU A 1 19.09 10.52 2.33
CA LEU A 1 18.59 9.79 1.15
C LEU A 1 17.15 10.21 0.85
N LEU A 2 16.82 10.40 -0.44
CA LEU A 2 15.44 10.42 -0.91
C LEU A 2 14.84 9.01 -0.74
N GLY A 3 13.58 8.91 -0.32
CA GLY A 3 12.93 7.62 -0.09
C GLY A 3 13.33 6.88 1.19
N GLN A 4 13.95 7.54 2.18
CA GLN A 4 14.19 6.97 3.51
C GLN A 4 13.19 7.52 4.54
N ALA A 5 12.63 6.64 5.37
CA ALA A 5 11.77 7.00 6.48
C ALA A 5 11.86 5.97 7.62
N GLU A 6 11.57 6.44 8.84
CA GLU A 6 11.34 5.63 10.01
C GLU A 6 9.83 5.46 10.24
N GLY A 7 9.44 4.38 10.89
CA GLY A 7 8.05 4.06 11.18
C GLY A 7 7.91 3.21 12.42
N VAL A 8 6.69 3.09 12.92
CA VAL A 8 6.36 2.25 14.09
C VAL A 8 6.63 0.77 13.78
N GLY A 9 6.53 0.39 12.51
CA GLY A 9 6.90 -0.94 12.01
C GLY A 9 7.39 -0.87 10.57
N THR A 10 7.81 -2.02 10.03
CA THR A 10 8.40 -2.14 8.68
C THR A 10 7.47 -1.63 7.58
N VAL A 11 6.20 -2.03 7.61
CA VAL A 11 5.19 -1.59 6.62
C VAL A 11 4.97 -0.08 6.69
N ASP A 12 4.89 0.50 7.90
CA ASP A 12 4.74 1.95 8.09
C ASP A 12 5.97 2.72 7.57
N ALA A 13 7.17 2.25 7.88
CA ALA A 13 8.42 2.85 7.42
C ALA A 13 8.51 2.87 5.89
N ILE A 14 8.20 1.74 5.23
CA ILE A 14 8.23 1.63 3.77
C ILE A 14 7.18 2.54 3.12
N ILE A 15 5.95 2.56 3.63
CA ILE A 15 4.89 3.42 3.07
C ILE A 15 5.25 4.90 3.24
N LYS A 16 5.82 5.31 4.38
CA LYS A 16 6.31 6.67 4.58
C LYS A 16 7.45 7.02 3.62
N ALA A 17 8.38 6.09 3.40
CA ALA A 17 9.47 6.22 2.45
C ALA A 17 8.94 6.43 1.03
N LEU A 18 8.00 5.59 0.58
CA LEU A 18 7.34 5.71 -0.72
C LEU A 18 6.62 7.06 -0.86
N LYS A 19 5.79 7.44 0.12
CA LYS A 19 5.11 8.75 0.13
C LYS A 19 6.10 9.92 0.07
N LYS A 20 7.26 9.81 0.71
CA LYS A 20 8.30 10.84 0.64
C LYS A 20 8.96 10.89 -0.73
N GLY A 21 9.21 9.75 -1.37
CA GLY A 21 9.73 9.68 -2.74
C GLY A 21 8.77 10.25 -3.79
N PHE A 22 7.47 10.00 -3.64
CA PHE A 22 6.47 10.49 -4.61
C PHE A 22 6.25 11.99 -4.57
N LYS A 23 6.49 12.66 -3.43
CA LYS A 23 6.27 14.11 -3.28
C LYS A 23 7.02 14.97 -4.29
N GLU A 24 8.11 14.46 -4.88
CA GLU A 24 8.88 15.16 -5.90
C GLU A 24 8.23 15.07 -7.30
N HIS A 25 7.41 14.04 -7.53
CA HIS A 25 6.86 13.71 -8.84
C HIS A 25 5.36 13.94 -8.96
N ASP A 26 4.59 13.72 -7.88
CA ASP A 26 3.16 13.99 -7.88
C ASP A 26 2.61 14.42 -6.49
N LYS A 27 1.40 14.99 -6.51
CA LYS A 27 0.70 15.51 -5.32
C LYS A 27 -0.47 14.62 -4.89
N LEU A 28 -0.48 13.33 -5.27
CA LEU A 28 -1.54 12.42 -4.89
C LEU A 28 -1.54 12.24 -3.37
N PHE A 29 -2.63 12.70 -2.74
CA PHE A 29 -2.87 12.40 -1.35
C PHE A 29 -3.50 11.02 -1.24
N ILE A 30 -2.90 10.16 -0.42
CA ILE A 30 -3.42 8.83 -0.11
C ILE A 30 -3.41 8.58 1.40
N LYS A 31 -4.58 8.26 1.95
CA LYS A 31 -4.78 7.84 3.33
C LYS A 31 -5.27 6.41 3.36
N LEU A 32 -4.53 5.52 4.02
CA LEU A 32 -4.99 4.17 4.31
C LEU A 32 -6.03 4.24 5.42
N THR A 33 -7.20 3.63 5.21
CA THR A 33 -8.27 3.56 6.21
C THR A 33 -8.38 2.18 6.83
N ASP A 34 -8.04 1.13 6.08
CA ASP A 34 -8.13 -0.25 6.52
C ASP A 34 -6.92 -1.04 6.02
N TYR A 35 -6.43 -1.94 6.87
CA TYR A 35 -5.34 -2.88 6.58
C TYR A 35 -5.68 -4.21 7.24
N HIS A 36 -5.93 -5.23 6.42
CA HIS A 36 -6.26 -6.57 6.87
C HIS A 36 -5.26 -7.57 6.33
N VAL A 37 -4.82 -8.49 7.18
CA VAL A 37 -3.85 -9.54 6.86
C VAL A 37 -4.48 -10.87 7.19
N GLU A 38 -4.49 -11.78 6.22
CA GLU A 38 -4.97 -13.15 6.41
C GLU A 38 -3.99 -14.14 5.79
N ILE A 39 -3.92 -15.33 6.39
CA ILE A 39 -3.21 -16.45 5.78
C ILE A 39 -4.10 -16.98 4.65
N PHE A 40 -3.59 -16.96 3.43
CA PHE A 40 -4.32 -17.32 2.23
C PHE A 40 -4.17 -18.80 1.87
N THR A 41 -2.96 -19.33 1.97
CA THR A 41 -2.67 -20.76 1.77
C THR A 41 -1.91 -21.31 2.98
N GLY A 42 -2.08 -22.60 3.27
CA GLY A 42 -1.37 -23.32 4.32
C GLY A 42 -0.27 -24.24 3.79
N GLY A 43 0.47 -24.87 4.71
CA GLY A 43 1.61 -25.73 4.38
C GLY A 43 2.94 -24.98 4.38
N VAL A 44 4.00 -25.63 3.89
CA VAL A 44 5.34 -25.02 3.78
C VAL A 44 5.39 -23.85 2.80
N ASP A 45 4.44 -23.82 1.85
CA ASP A 45 4.27 -22.77 0.84
C ASP A 45 3.13 -21.80 1.20
N ALA A 46 2.96 -21.56 2.51
CA ALA A 46 1.95 -20.64 2.99
C ALA A 46 2.16 -19.24 2.42
N SER A 47 1.07 -18.63 1.97
CA SER A 47 1.05 -17.27 1.45
C SER A 47 0.11 -16.41 2.27
N VAL A 48 0.44 -15.13 2.33
CA VAL A 48 -0.32 -14.11 3.06
C VAL A 48 -1.07 -13.28 2.04
N LYS A 49 -2.37 -13.07 2.25
CA LYS A 49 -3.17 -12.08 1.52
C LYS A 49 -3.32 -10.85 2.39
N VAL A 50 -3.04 -9.69 1.79
CA VAL A 50 -3.23 -8.38 2.38
C VAL A 50 -4.32 -7.66 1.61
N VAL A 51 -5.30 -7.13 2.33
CA VAL A 51 -6.36 -6.27 1.80
C VAL A 51 -6.19 -4.89 2.40
N MET A 52 -6.08 -3.88 1.54
CA MET A 52 -5.94 -2.48 1.94
C MET A 52 -7.07 -1.65 1.37
N THR A 53 -7.57 -0.73 2.18
CA THR A 53 -8.45 0.35 1.72
C THR A 53 -7.70 1.68 1.78
N ALA A 54 -7.78 2.44 0.70
CA ALA A 54 -7.24 3.79 0.62
C ALA A 54 -8.31 4.79 0.17
N ILE A 55 -8.20 6.02 0.70
CA ILE A 55 -8.98 7.17 0.27
C ILE A 55 -8.06 8.31 -0.18
N ASP A 56 -8.48 9.07 -1.19
CA ASP A 56 -7.83 10.33 -1.58
C ASP A 56 -8.55 11.56 -1.00
N LYS A 57 -8.04 12.75 -1.34
CA LYS A 57 -8.63 14.04 -0.93
C LYS A 57 -9.97 14.36 -1.59
N ASN A 58 -10.30 13.70 -2.70
CA ASN A 58 -11.54 13.88 -3.45
C ASN A 58 -12.65 12.95 -2.95
N GLY A 59 -12.38 12.14 -1.93
CA GLY A 59 -13.31 11.15 -1.40
C GLY A 59 -13.36 9.85 -2.21
N ASN A 60 -12.47 9.67 -3.19
CA ASN A 60 -12.37 8.41 -3.91
C ASN A 60 -11.84 7.32 -2.97
N ARG A 61 -12.61 6.24 -2.81
CA ARG A 61 -12.22 5.05 -2.04
C ARG A 61 -11.86 3.90 -2.98
N ILE A 62 -10.71 3.27 -2.72
CA ILE A 62 -10.24 2.08 -3.41
C ILE A 62 -9.97 0.99 -2.39
N ILE A 63 -10.33 -0.24 -2.73
CA ILE A 63 -9.91 -1.45 -2.03
C ILE A 63 -9.00 -2.21 -2.99
N ALA A 64 -7.81 -2.59 -2.54
CA ALA A 64 -6.91 -3.44 -3.30
C ALA A 64 -6.40 -4.59 -2.44
N GLN A 65 -6.03 -5.68 -3.10
CA GLN A 65 -5.46 -6.85 -2.44
C GLN A 65 -4.26 -7.40 -3.18
N ALA A 66 -3.36 -8.04 -2.44
CA ALA A 66 -2.22 -8.76 -2.98
C ALA A 66 -1.89 -9.97 -2.10
N THR A 67 -1.29 -10.98 -2.72
CA THR A 67 -0.88 -12.22 -2.06
C THR A 67 0.61 -12.43 -2.28
N SER A 68 1.35 -12.85 -1.25
CA SER A 68 2.77 -13.18 -1.33
C SER A 68 3.15 -14.12 -0.18
N PRO A 69 4.14 -15.01 -0.34
CA PRO A 69 4.76 -15.73 0.80
C PRO A 69 5.32 -14.79 1.87
N ASP A 70 5.72 -13.57 1.49
CA ASP A 70 6.18 -12.51 2.39
C ASP A 70 5.08 -11.45 2.62
N VAL A 71 4.67 -11.28 3.87
CA VAL A 71 3.67 -10.28 4.29
C VAL A 71 4.08 -8.85 3.94
N ILE A 72 5.37 -8.52 4.00
CA ILE A 72 5.87 -7.18 3.66
C ILE A 72 5.68 -6.94 2.17
N VAL A 73 6.02 -7.92 1.34
CA VAL A 73 5.80 -7.84 -0.12
C VAL A 73 4.31 -7.71 -0.44
N ALA A 74 3.45 -8.55 0.15
CA ALA A 74 2.02 -8.44 -0.03
C ALA A 74 1.49 -7.04 0.34
N SER A 75 1.97 -6.48 1.45
CA SER A 75 1.58 -5.14 1.91
C SER A 75 2.00 -4.04 0.96
N VAL A 76 3.24 -4.05 0.48
CA VAL A 76 3.73 -3.04 -0.47
C VAL A 76 2.99 -3.14 -1.80
N THR A 77 2.76 -4.35 -2.31
CA THR A 77 2.00 -4.54 -3.56
C THR A 77 0.54 -4.12 -3.43
N ALA A 78 -0.11 -4.38 -2.28
CA ALA A 78 -1.47 -3.89 -2.04
C ALA A 78 -1.53 -2.35 -2.01
N PHE A 79 -0.55 -1.72 -1.36
CA PHE A 79 -0.41 -0.26 -1.34
C PHE A 79 -0.19 0.33 -2.75
N GLU A 80 0.72 -0.27 -3.52
CA GLU A 80 1.01 0.12 -4.90
C GLU A 80 -0.26 0.09 -5.77
N LYS A 81 -1.06 -0.97 -5.67
CA LYS A 81 -2.35 -1.07 -6.37
C LYS A 81 -3.31 0.05 -5.96
N CYS A 82 -3.47 0.29 -4.66
CA CYS A 82 -4.28 1.41 -4.17
C CYS A 82 -3.82 2.75 -4.74
N TYR A 83 -2.51 2.99 -4.76
CA TYR A 83 -1.91 4.20 -5.31
C TYR A 83 -2.22 4.36 -6.80
N ASN A 84 -1.92 3.34 -7.60
CA ASN A 84 -2.10 3.37 -9.05
C ASN A 84 -3.58 3.56 -9.44
N PHE A 85 -4.51 2.90 -8.74
CA PHE A 85 -5.93 3.09 -8.98
C PHE A 85 -6.41 4.51 -8.66
N LEU A 86 -5.98 5.08 -7.53
CA LEU A 86 -6.32 6.46 -7.17
C LEU A 86 -5.67 7.47 -8.12
N TYR A 87 -4.42 7.24 -8.50
CA TYR A 87 -3.70 8.05 -9.48
C TYR A 87 -4.46 8.09 -10.81
N TYR A 88 -4.79 6.92 -11.36
CA TYR A 88 -5.51 6.82 -12.62
C TYR A 88 -6.90 7.45 -12.55
N LYS A 89 -7.60 7.29 -11.42
CA LYS A 89 -8.94 7.88 -11.23
C LYS A 89 -8.91 9.41 -11.16
N ASN A 90 -7.84 10.01 -10.63
CA ASN A 90 -7.68 11.46 -10.54
C ASN A 90 -7.17 12.13 -11.82
N HIS A 91 -6.75 11.35 -12.82
CA HIS A 91 -6.28 11.84 -14.13
C HIS A 91 -7.21 11.39 -15.28
N LYS A 92 -8.43 10.97 -14.96
CA LYS A 92 -9.55 10.87 -15.90
C LYS A 92 -10.33 12.18 -15.89
#